data_AF-A0A5P8K7B0-F1
#
_entry.id   AF-A0A5P8K7B0-F1
#
_cell.length_a   1.000
_cell.length_b   1.000
_cell.length_c   1.000
_cell.angle_alpha   90.00
_cell.angle_beta   90.00
_cell.angle_gamma   90.00
#
_symmetry.space_group_name_H-M   'P 1'
#
loop_
_entity.id
_entity.type
_entity.pdbx_description
1 polymer ?
#
loop_
_entity_poly.entity_id
_entity_poly.type
_entity_poly.pdbx_seq_one_letter_code
_entity_poly.pdbx_strand_id
1 'polypeptide(L)'
;MAWGQFLNVSYRARVAALLEDSPPTSEAVITDVRHLLTHGEEALAFDTMCSWIYEDALPITRQYRANLVAMADEMATPRSVHRLDGLVID
;
A
#
# COMPACT_ATOMS: atom_id res chain seq x y z
N MET A 1 -27.89 -4.81 17.34
CA MET A 1 -27.09 -5.63 16.40
C MET A 1 -25.77 -4.92 16.19
N ALA A 2 -24.74 -5.32 16.91
CA ALA A 2 -23.40 -4.73 16.83
C ALA A 2 -22.58 -5.50 15.79
N TRP A 3 -22.66 -5.09 14.53
CA TRP A 3 -21.73 -5.50 13.50
C TRP A 3 -20.71 -4.38 13.34
N GLY A 4 -19.59 -4.47 14.05
CA GLY A 4 -18.56 -3.42 13.96
C GLY A 4 -17.27 -3.68 14.75
N GLN A 5 -16.97 -4.93 15.10
CA GLN A 5 -15.84 -5.22 16.00
C GLN A 5 -14.98 -6.43 15.64
N PHE A 6 -15.01 -6.92 14.39
CA PHE A 6 -14.28 -8.14 14.02
C PHE A 6 -13.22 -8.06 12.93
N LEU A 7 -12.81 -6.89 12.44
CA LEU A 7 -11.64 -6.77 11.56
C LEU A 7 -10.84 -5.47 11.82
N ASN A 8 -10.50 -5.18 13.09
CA ASN A 8 -9.49 -4.14 13.36
C ASN A 8 -8.08 -4.73 13.18
N VAL A 9 -7.76 -5.17 11.96
CA VAL A 9 -6.35 -5.29 11.58
C VAL A 9 -5.88 -3.86 11.41
N SER A 10 -4.92 -3.43 12.24
CA SER A 10 -4.42 -2.06 12.20
C SER A 10 -3.97 -1.72 10.77
N TYR A 11 -4.24 -0.49 10.32
CA TYR A 11 -3.75 -0.02 9.02
C TYR A 11 -2.25 -0.31 8.85
N ARG A 12 -1.49 -0.21 9.94
CA ARG A 12 -0.09 -0.58 10.00
C ARG A 12 0.19 -2.01 9.52
N ALA A 13 -0.51 -2.99 10.07
CA ALA A 13 -0.31 -4.39 9.70
C ALA A 13 -0.70 -4.64 8.23
N ARG A 14 -1.71 -3.93 7.72
CA ARG A 14 -2.11 -4.05 6.31
C ARG A 14 -1.14 -3.39 5.35
N VAL A 15 -0.61 -2.21 5.67
CA VAL A 15 0.46 -1.59 4.87
C VAL A 15 1.72 -2.46 4.91
N ALA A 16 2.07 -3.03 6.07
CA ALA A 16 3.19 -3.95 6.18
C ALA A 16 3.02 -5.19 5.29
N ALA A 17 1.83 -5.80 5.29
CA ALA A 17 1.54 -6.93 4.40
C ALA A 17 1.64 -6.54 2.91
N LEU A 18 1.11 -5.37 2.53
CA LEU A 18 1.24 -4.87 1.16
C LEU A 18 2.70 -4.62 0.77
N LEU A 19 3.54 -4.17 1.70
CA LEU A 19 4.97 -4.00 1.47
C LEU A 19 5.68 -5.34 1.29
N GLU A 20 5.31 -6.36 2.05
CA GLU A 20 5.86 -7.72 1.92
C GLU A 20 5.47 -8.38 0.59
N ASP A 21 4.24 -8.15 0.14
CA ASP A 21 3.70 -8.66 -1.13
C ASP A 21 4.11 -7.79 -2.34
N SER A 22 4.82 -6.68 -2.13
CA SER A 22 5.18 -5.74 -3.20
C SER A 22 6.18 -6.36 -4.18
N PRO A 23 6.18 -5.92 -5.46
CA PRO A 23 7.26 -6.24 -6.38
C PRO A 23 8.61 -5.83 -5.76
N PRO A 24 9.73 -6.46 -6.14
CA PRO A 24 11.02 -6.24 -5.50
C PRO A 24 11.34 -4.75 -5.37
N THR A 25 11.30 -4.24 -4.15
CA THR A 25 11.67 -2.86 -3.84
C THR A 25 13.13 -2.79 -3.43
N SER A 26 13.77 -1.63 -3.60
CA SER A 26 15.07 -1.38 -2.98
C SER A 26 14.97 -1.46 -1.45
N GLU A 27 16.05 -1.86 -0.78
CA GLU A 27 16.13 -1.92 0.69
C GLU A 27 15.84 -0.55 1.35
N ALA A 28 16.15 0.54 0.63
CA ALA A 28 15.82 1.90 1.06
C ALA A 28 14.31 2.11 1.18
N VAL A 29 13.50 1.66 0.21
CA VAL A 29 12.02 1.79 0.26
C VAL A 29 11.46 1.05 1.46
N ILE A 30 11.91 -0.18 1.66
CA ILE A 30 11.43 -1.04 2.74
C ILE A 30 11.71 -0.37 4.09
N THR A 31 12.91 0.21 4.22
CA THR A 31 13.34 0.91 5.42
C THR A 31 12.50 2.17 5.67
N ASP A 32 12.29 3.00 4.65
CA ASP A 32 11.51 4.23 4.76
C ASP A 32 10.05 3.96 5.10
N VAL A 33 9.40 3.03 4.40
CA VAL A 33 8.00 2.65 4.68
C VAL A 33 7.89 2.09 6.09
N ARG A 34 8.80 1.22 6.54
CA ARG A 34 8.79 0.71 7.92
C ARG A 34 9.00 1.82 8.95
N HIS A 35 9.84 2.80 8.67
CA HIS A 35 10.06 3.95 9.55
C HIS A 35 8.79 4.81 9.70
N LEU A 36 8.09 5.10 8.60
CA LEU A 36 6.81 5.82 8.64
C LEU A 36 5.76 5.04 9.44
N LEU A 37 5.73 3.72 9.24
CA LEU A 37 4.85 2.84 10.01
C LEU A 37 5.16 2.91 11.50
N THR A 38 6.42 2.90 11.95
CA THR A 38 6.71 2.99 13.39
C THR A 38 6.18 4.28 14.03
N HIS A 39 6.11 5.37 13.27
CA HIS A 39 5.61 6.69 13.71
C HIS A 39 4.09 6.83 13.64
N GLY A 40 3.36 5.84 13.12
CA GLY A 40 1.90 5.96 12.96
C GLY A 40 1.50 6.84 11.78
N GLU A 41 2.36 6.90 10.76
CA GLU A 41 2.09 7.63 9.52
C GLU A 41 1.65 6.66 8.42
N GLU A 42 0.60 5.85 8.68
CA GLU A 42 0.22 4.75 7.78
C GLU A 42 -0.19 5.22 6.38
N ALA A 43 -0.89 6.36 6.28
CA ALA A 43 -1.29 6.92 4.99
C ALA A 43 -0.08 7.41 4.17
N LEU A 44 0.91 8.01 4.83
CA LEU A 44 2.15 8.45 4.19
C LEU A 44 3.04 7.26 3.80
N ALA A 45 3.11 6.24 4.66
CA ALA A 45 3.79 4.97 4.35
C ALA A 45 3.20 4.32 3.09
N PHE A 46 1.87 4.27 3.01
CA PHE A 46 1.16 3.75 1.84
C PHE A 46 1.39 4.60 0.58
N ASP A 47 1.32 5.92 0.68
CA ASP A 47 1.58 6.83 -0.44
C ASP A 47 3.02 6.74 -0.95
N THR A 48 3.99 6.62 -0.03
CA THR A 48 5.40 6.42 -0.34
C THR A 48 5.59 5.14 -1.13
N MET A 49 5.04 4.01 -0.66
CA MET A 49 5.10 2.74 -1.39
C MET A 49 4.51 2.86 -2.81
N CYS A 50 3.33 3.49 -2.96
CA CYS A 50 2.73 3.71 -4.27
C CYS A 50 3.56 4.64 -5.17
N SER A 51 4.29 5.60 -4.59
CA SER A 51 5.20 6.48 -5.32
C SER A 51 6.34 5.72 -5.94
N TRP A 52 6.99 4.88 -5.15
CA TRP A 52 8.11 4.08 -5.61
C TRP A 52 7.71 3.07 -6.69
N ILE A 53 6.57 2.37 -6.51
CA ILE A 53 6.05 1.46 -7.55
C ILE A 53 5.87 2.19 -8.89
N TYR A 54 5.35 3.42 -8.85
CA TYR A 54 5.17 4.23 -10.05
C TYR A 54 6.49 4.70 -10.65
N GLU A 55 7.38 5.25 -9.83
CA GLU A 55 8.66 5.84 -10.25
C GLU A 55 9.59 4.81 -10.88
N ASP A 56 9.65 3.61 -10.30
CA ASP A 56 10.45 2.50 -10.81
C ASP A 56 9.72 1.70 -11.91
N ALA A 57 8.51 2.12 -12.28
CA ALA A 57 7.64 1.43 -13.24
C ALA A 57 7.49 -0.07 -12.97
N LEU A 58 7.35 -0.44 -11.69
CA LEU A 58 7.30 -1.83 -11.26
C LEU A 58 5.99 -2.50 -11.72
N PRO A 59 6.07 -3.60 -12.49
CA PRO A 59 4.87 -4.35 -12.88
C PRO A 59 4.16 -4.92 -11.65
N ILE A 60 2.83 -4.75 -11.58
CA ILE A 60 2.00 -5.25 -10.49
C ILE A 60 0.88 -6.15 -11.03
N THR A 61 0.52 -7.18 -10.29
CA THR A 61 -0.62 -8.04 -10.67
C THR A 61 -1.95 -7.31 -10.46
N ARG A 62 -3.00 -7.73 -11.18
CA ARG A 62 -4.38 -7.26 -10.95
C ARG A 62 -4.82 -7.44 -9.50
N GLN A 63 -4.47 -8.57 -8.87
CA GLN A 63 -4.84 -8.84 -7.49
C GLN A 63 -4.14 -7.89 -6.52
N TYR A 64 -2.83 -7.68 -6.68
CA TYR A 64 -2.09 -6.73 -5.85
C TYR A 64 -2.66 -5.32 -6.01
N ARG A 65 -2.98 -4.92 -7.24
CA ARG A 65 -3.63 -3.63 -7.49
C ARG A 65 -4.98 -3.49 -6.80
N ALA A 66 -5.82 -4.52 -6.83
CA ALA A 66 -7.11 -4.49 -6.13
C ALA A 66 -6.93 -4.29 -4.62
N ASN A 67 -5.91 -4.93 -4.03
CA ASN A 67 -5.59 -4.77 -2.61
C ASN A 67 -5.12 -3.33 -2.29
N LEU A 68 -4.31 -2.72 -3.17
CA LEU A 68 -3.92 -1.32 -3.05
C LEU A 68 -5.13 -0.38 -3.13
N VAL A 69 -6.06 -0.60 -4.07
CA VAL A 69 -7.26 0.23 -4.22
C VAL A 69 -8.14 0.16 -2.97
N ALA A 70 -8.40 -1.05 -2.46
CA ALA A 70 -9.18 -1.21 -1.24
C ALA A 70 -8.55 -0.47 -0.05
N MET A 71 -7.22 -0.51 0.07
CA MET A 71 -6.51 0.23 1.11
C MET A 71 -6.60 1.74 0.92
N ALA A 72 -6.43 2.23 -0.31
CA ALA A 72 -6.51 3.65 -0.65
C ALA A 72 -7.90 4.23 -0.37
N ASP A 73 -8.97 3.49 -0.68
CA ASP A 73 -10.34 3.90 -0.40
C ASP A 73 -10.59 4.03 1.11
N GLU A 74 -10.11 3.08 1.90
CA GLU A 74 -10.24 3.12 3.36
C GLU A 74 -9.44 4.25 4.01
N MET A 75 -8.28 4.60 3.45
CA MET A 75 -7.43 5.70 3.91
C MET A 75 -7.82 7.06 3.34
N ALA A 76 -8.85 7.13 2.48
CA ALA A 76 -9.23 8.31 1.71
C ALA A 76 -8.09 8.92 0.87
N THR A 77 -7.21 8.06 0.31
CA THR A 77 -6.05 8.40 -0.52
C THR A 77 -6.10 7.80 -1.94
N PRO A 78 -7.22 7.88 -2.68
CA PRO A 78 -7.37 7.22 -3.99
C PRO A 78 -6.35 7.69 -5.03
N ARG A 79 -5.84 8.91 -4.88
CA ARG A 79 -4.81 9.48 -5.77
C ARG A 79 -3.50 8.69 -5.77
N SER A 80 -3.16 8.04 -4.65
CA SER A 80 -1.91 7.27 -4.53
C SER A 80 -1.86 6.10 -5.51
N VAL A 81 -3.01 5.49 -5.81
CA VAL A 81 -3.11 4.29 -6.66
C VAL A 81 -3.50 4.58 -8.11
N HIS A 82 -4.15 5.71 -8.42
CA HIS A 82 -4.61 6.03 -9.80
C HIS A 82 -3.50 5.94 -10.85
N ARG A 83 -2.30 6.41 -10.52
CA ARG A 83 -1.16 6.39 -11.46
C ARG A 83 -0.62 4.99 -11.78
N LEU A 84 -1.02 3.97 -11.03
CA LEU A 84 -0.53 2.60 -11.18
C LEU A 84 -1.29 1.81 -12.26
N ASP A 85 -2.33 2.37 -12.90
CA ASP A 85 -3.15 1.66 -13.90
C ASP A 85 -2.31 1.15 -15.07
N GLY A 86 -1.32 1.93 -15.51
CA GLY A 86 -0.42 1.57 -16.61
C GLY A 86 0.61 0.48 -16.27
N LEU A 87 0.69 0.06 -15.00
CA LEU A 87 1.67 -0.93 -14.53
C LEU A 87 1.05 -2.31 -14.26
N VAL A 88 -0.27 -2.45 -14.44
CA VAL A 88 -0.98 -3.69 -14.19
C VAL A 88 -0.69 -4.71 -15.30
N ILE A 89 -0.22 -5.89 -14.89
CA ILE A 89 0.00 -7.05 -15.76
C ILE A 89 -0.99 -8.18 -15.45
N ASP A 90 -1.25 -9.01 -16.47
CA ASP A 90 -2.16 -10.16 -16.42
C ASP A 90 -1.57 -11.38 -15.69
#